data_AF-A0A528TVN8-F1
#
_entry.id   AF-A0A528TVN8-F1
#
_cell.length_a   1.000
_cell.length_b   1.000
_cell.length_c   1.000
_cell.angle_alpha   90.00
_cell.angle_beta   90.00
_cell.angle_gamma   90.00
#
_symmetry.space_group_name_H-M   'P 1'
#
loop_
_entity.id
_entity.type
_entity.pdbx_description
1 polymer ?
#
loop_
_entity_poly.entity_id
_entity_poly.type
_entity_poly.pdbx_seq_one_letter_code
_entity_poly.pdbx_strand_id
1 'polypeptide(L)'
;LSKAPEIVASEPFHRQVFIGRTADIPDDEEYEARLYLLRKVISGRIYAENDNKDVGAYCVSLSARTIVYKGMFLAYQVGAYYKDLKDPRFDTALILVHQRFSTNTFPSWKLAHPYRMVAHNGEINTVRGNNNWMAARQASVDSELFGNNISKLWPISYEGQSDTACFDNALEFLFQGGYSLSHAMMMLIPEAWAGNKLMDPDRKAFYEYHAALMEPWDGPAAVVFTDGRQIGATLDRNGLRPARYIVTDDDRVIMASEAGVLPVPEEKIVQKWRLQP
;
A
#
# COMPACT_ATOMS: atom_id res chain seq x y z
N LEU A 1 11.74 -17.69 -16.11
CA LEU A 1 11.44 -16.29 -15.74
C LEU A 1 11.30 -15.54 -17.05
N SER A 2 10.23 -14.76 -17.25
CA SER A 2 9.76 -14.32 -18.59
C SER A 2 10.89 -14.01 -19.59
N LYS A 3 10.93 -14.74 -20.72
CA LYS A 3 11.91 -14.54 -21.80
C LYS A 3 11.40 -13.55 -22.86
N ALA A 4 10.27 -12.90 -22.61
CA ALA A 4 9.72 -11.93 -23.54
C ALA A 4 10.72 -10.76 -23.68
N PRO A 5 11.20 -10.45 -24.91
CA PRO A 5 12.27 -9.46 -25.11
C PRO A 5 11.99 -8.11 -24.46
N GLU A 6 10.75 -7.64 -24.50
CA GLU A 6 10.33 -6.35 -23.94
C GLU A 6 10.38 -6.32 -22.40
N ILE A 7 10.12 -7.45 -21.74
CA ILE A 7 10.20 -7.55 -20.28
C ILE A 7 11.66 -7.55 -19.82
N VAL A 8 12.51 -8.31 -20.52
CA VAL A 8 13.95 -8.37 -20.24
C VAL A 8 14.61 -7.03 -20.52
N ALA A 9 14.23 -6.34 -21.61
CA ALA A 9 14.77 -5.03 -21.95
C ALA A 9 14.37 -3.92 -20.97
N SER A 10 13.27 -4.10 -20.24
CA SER A 10 12.77 -3.16 -19.22
C SER A 10 13.14 -3.55 -17.80
N GLU A 11 13.87 -4.65 -17.60
CA GLU A 11 14.30 -5.13 -16.29
C GLU A 11 15.24 -4.11 -15.63
N PRO A 12 14.90 -3.60 -14.43
CA PRO A 12 15.76 -2.66 -13.73
C PRO A 12 16.93 -3.38 -13.09
N PHE A 13 17.99 -2.63 -12.81
CA PHE A 13 19.05 -3.14 -11.98
C PHE A 13 18.64 -3.15 -10.50
N HIS A 14 18.55 -4.34 -9.92
CA HIS A 14 18.11 -4.52 -8.53
C HIS A 14 19.28 -4.38 -7.55
N ARG A 15 19.10 -3.52 -6.53
CA ARG A 15 20.02 -3.36 -5.40
C ARG A 15 19.25 -3.20 -4.09
N GLN A 16 19.77 -3.81 -3.04
CA GLN A 16 19.34 -3.60 -1.67
C GLN A 16 20.41 -2.78 -0.94
N VAL A 17 19.95 -1.86 -0.09
CA VAL A 17 20.80 -1.05 0.77
C VAL A 17 20.39 -1.33 2.20
N PHE A 18 21.36 -1.58 3.06
CA PHE A 18 21.15 -1.78 4.48
C PHE A 18 21.44 -0.47 5.21
N ILE A 19 20.44 0.03 5.94
CA ILE A 19 20.55 1.23 6.76
C ILE A 19 20.40 0.77 8.21
N GLY A 20 21.38 1.11 9.04
CA GLY A 20 21.34 0.81 10.47
C GLY A 20 20.68 1.94 11.24
N ARG A 21 19.83 1.58 12.22
CA ARG A 21 19.30 2.55 13.19
C ARG A 21 20.44 3.03 14.10
N THR A 22 20.64 4.33 14.17
CA THR A 22 21.61 4.96 15.07
C THR A 22 21.04 5.11 16.48
N ALA A 23 21.91 5.25 17.48
CA ALA A 23 21.50 5.28 18.89
C ALA A 23 20.67 6.53 19.29
N ASP A 24 20.69 7.59 18.48
CA ASP A 24 19.86 8.79 18.67
C ASP A 24 18.40 8.59 18.26
N ILE A 25 18.07 7.48 17.59
CA ILE A 25 16.70 7.16 17.19
C ILE A 25 16.09 6.25 18.26
N PRO A 26 15.14 6.76 19.07
CA PRO A 26 14.72 6.13 20.32
C PRO A 26 13.87 4.87 20.11
N ASP A 27 13.06 4.82 19.05
CA ASP A 27 12.09 3.75 18.81
C ASP A 27 11.98 3.39 17.33
N ASP A 28 11.10 2.42 17.02
CA ASP A 28 10.91 1.93 15.66
C ASP A 28 10.07 2.91 14.83
N GLU A 29 9.16 3.64 15.48
CA GLU A 29 8.22 4.58 14.89
C GLU A 29 8.96 5.78 14.31
N GLU A 30 9.86 6.38 15.08
CA GLU A 30 10.75 7.44 14.59
C GLU A 30 11.68 6.91 13.50
N TYR A 31 12.13 5.65 13.60
CA TYR A 31 12.98 5.05 12.57
C TYR A 31 12.24 4.91 11.23
N GLU A 32 11.02 4.37 11.24
CA GLU A 32 10.16 4.25 10.06
C GLU A 32 9.85 5.64 9.46
N ALA A 33 9.54 6.65 10.28
CA ALA A 33 9.28 8.01 9.81
C ALA A 33 10.51 8.65 9.15
N ARG A 34 11.71 8.43 9.71
CA ARG A 34 12.99 8.87 9.11
C ARG A 34 13.29 8.14 7.80
N LEU A 35 13.01 6.84 7.71
CA LEU A 35 13.15 6.06 6.46
C LEU A 35 12.16 6.54 5.39
N TYR A 36 10.91 6.83 5.77
CA TYR A 36 9.91 7.43 4.89
C TYR A 36 10.40 8.78 4.33
N LEU A 37 10.83 9.69 5.21
CA LEU A 37 11.39 10.98 4.81
C LEU A 37 12.60 10.81 3.89
N LEU A 38 13.52 9.91 4.23
CA LEU A 38 14.70 9.61 3.41
C LEU A 38 14.30 9.14 2.01
N ARG A 39 13.33 8.22 1.90
CA ARG A 39 12.84 7.73 0.61
C ARG A 39 12.23 8.86 -0.23
N LYS A 40 11.49 9.78 0.39
CA LYS A 40 10.92 10.95 -0.28
C LYS A 40 12.00 11.92 -0.77
N VAL A 41 13.03 12.17 0.06
CA VAL A 41 14.19 13.00 -0.32
C VAL A 41 14.97 12.37 -1.46
N ILE A 42 15.25 11.06 -1.43
CA ILE A 42 15.93 10.35 -2.52
C ILE A 42 15.13 10.49 -3.82
N SER A 43 13.82 10.23 -3.77
CA SER A 43 12.95 10.31 -4.95
C SER A 43 12.92 11.73 -5.50
N GLY A 44 12.73 12.74 -4.65
CA GLY A 44 12.74 14.15 -5.03
C GLY A 44 14.06 14.60 -5.63
N ARG A 45 15.20 14.14 -5.07
CA ARG A 45 16.53 14.45 -5.57
C ARG A 45 16.77 13.88 -6.97
N ILE A 46 16.39 12.63 -7.19
CA ILE A 46 16.51 11.98 -8.51
C ILE A 46 15.66 12.74 -9.55
N TYR A 47 14.43 13.12 -9.21
CA TYR A 47 13.60 13.92 -10.12
C TYR A 47 14.25 15.28 -10.43
N ALA A 48 14.72 16.01 -9.40
CA ALA A 48 15.34 17.32 -9.58
C ALA A 48 16.62 17.27 -10.44
N GLU A 49 17.41 16.21 -10.33
CA GLU A 49 18.63 16.01 -11.13
C GLU A 49 18.35 15.58 -12.58
N ASN A 50 17.10 15.21 -12.90
CA ASN A 50 16.69 14.71 -14.21
C ASN A 50 15.56 15.55 -14.82
N ASP A 51 15.59 16.88 -14.65
CA ASP A 51 14.60 17.82 -15.20
C ASP A 51 13.15 17.50 -14.82
N ASN A 52 12.94 16.97 -13.61
CA ASN A 52 11.65 16.47 -13.11
C ASN A 52 11.03 15.35 -13.96
N LYS A 53 11.86 14.59 -14.68
CA LYS A 53 11.42 13.43 -15.47
C LYS A 53 11.64 12.13 -14.71
N ASP A 54 10.73 11.20 -14.96
CA ASP A 54 10.89 9.83 -14.51
C ASP A 54 11.94 9.10 -15.35
N VAL A 55 13.04 8.71 -14.70
CA VAL A 55 14.14 7.94 -15.30
C VAL A 55 14.09 6.45 -14.97
N GLY A 56 12.97 5.96 -14.43
CA GLY A 56 12.79 4.56 -14.07
C GLY A 56 13.39 4.15 -12.72
N ALA A 57 14.01 5.09 -12.00
CA ALA A 57 14.50 4.86 -10.63
C ALA A 57 13.31 4.76 -9.65
N TYR A 58 13.23 3.65 -8.92
CA TYR A 58 12.09 3.40 -8.03
C TYR A 58 12.51 2.66 -6.76
N CYS A 59 12.29 3.30 -5.62
CA CYS A 59 12.44 2.65 -4.32
C CYS A 59 11.18 1.84 -4.01
N VAL A 60 11.32 0.51 -4.08
CA VAL A 60 10.23 -0.47 -3.93
C VAL A 60 9.68 -0.47 -2.50
N SER A 61 10.55 -0.60 -1.51
CA SER A 61 10.26 -0.45 -0.08
C SER A 61 11.52 0.12 0.61
N LEU A 62 11.32 0.86 1.70
CA LEU A 62 12.40 1.29 2.60
C LEU A 62 11.84 1.34 4.01
N SER A 63 11.95 0.22 4.72
CA SER A 63 11.37 -0.03 6.04
C SER A 63 12.23 -1.07 6.75
N ALA A 64 12.26 -1.01 8.08
CA ALA A 64 12.80 -2.06 8.94
C ALA A 64 11.78 -3.16 9.27
N ARG A 65 10.49 -2.93 8.95
CA ARG A 65 9.37 -3.84 9.22
C ARG A 65 8.93 -4.63 8.00
N THR A 66 8.99 -4.02 6.82
CA THR A 66 8.47 -4.63 5.58
C THR A 66 9.49 -4.61 4.46
N ILE A 67 9.43 -5.63 3.61
CA ILE A 67 10.20 -5.73 2.37
C ILE A 67 9.31 -6.23 1.24
N VAL A 68 9.39 -5.61 0.07
CA VAL A 68 8.56 -5.97 -1.09
C VAL A 68 9.42 -6.54 -2.20
N TYR A 69 9.12 -7.79 -2.58
CA TYR A 69 9.65 -8.46 -3.76
C TYR A 69 8.59 -8.50 -4.86
N LYS A 70 8.80 -7.76 -5.93
CA LYS A 70 7.84 -7.65 -7.06
C LYS A 70 8.54 -7.61 -8.41
N GLY A 71 7.80 -7.87 -9.49
CA GLY A 71 8.36 -7.82 -10.83
C GLY A 71 7.39 -8.26 -11.92
N MET A 72 7.89 -8.31 -13.16
CA MET A 72 7.11 -8.63 -14.37
C MET A 72 7.24 -10.12 -14.74
N PHE A 73 6.70 -10.99 -13.90
CA PHE A 73 6.68 -12.43 -14.14
C PHE A 73 5.38 -13.06 -13.64
N LEU A 74 5.11 -14.31 -14.03
CA LEU A 74 3.93 -15.04 -13.57
C LEU A 74 4.03 -15.32 -12.07
N ALA A 75 2.92 -15.34 -11.35
CA ALA A 75 2.92 -15.45 -9.88
C ALA A 75 3.74 -16.65 -9.37
N TYR A 76 3.60 -17.83 -9.98
CA TYR A 76 4.37 -19.03 -9.60
C TYR A 76 5.89 -18.91 -9.81
N GLN A 77 6.34 -17.92 -10.57
CA GLN A 77 7.75 -17.68 -10.87
C GLN A 77 8.47 -16.85 -9.81
N VAL A 78 7.75 -16.23 -8.87
CA VAL A 78 8.34 -15.31 -7.88
C VAL A 78 9.48 -15.94 -7.07
N GLY A 79 9.28 -17.14 -6.54
CA GLY A 79 10.31 -17.86 -5.78
C GLY A 79 11.40 -18.48 -6.65
N ALA A 80 11.20 -18.58 -7.97
CA ALA A 80 12.27 -18.94 -8.90
C ALA A 80 13.14 -17.72 -9.26
N TYR A 81 12.55 -16.53 -9.26
CA TYR A 81 13.24 -15.27 -9.57
C TYR A 81 14.06 -14.78 -8.39
N TYR A 82 13.42 -14.63 -7.23
CA TYR A 82 14.05 -14.16 -6.01
C TYR A 82 14.48 -15.34 -5.16
N LYS A 83 15.77 -15.67 -5.20
CA LYS A 83 16.35 -16.78 -4.44
C LYS A 83 16.23 -16.58 -2.93
N ASP A 84 16.20 -15.33 -2.48
CA ASP A 84 16.07 -14.96 -1.07
C ASP A 84 14.77 -15.53 -0.46
N LEU A 85 13.69 -15.63 -1.25
CA LEU A 85 12.40 -16.19 -0.81
C LEU A 85 12.42 -17.70 -0.54
N LYS A 86 13.52 -18.38 -0.90
CA LYS A 86 13.75 -19.81 -0.59
C LYS A 86 14.76 -20.01 0.53
N ASP A 87 15.37 -18.92 1.01
CA ASP A 87 16.30 -18.99 2.13
C ASP A 87 15.51 -19.29 3.42
N PRO A 88 15.92 -20.27 4.24
CA PRO A 88 15.21 -20.61 5.47
C PRO A 88 15.21 -19.48 6.52
N ARG A 89 16.07 -18.46 6.37
CA ARG A 89 16.06 -17.25 7.22
C ARG A 89 14.96 -16.26 6.81
N PHE A 90 14.35 -16.44 5.64
CA PHE A 90 13.27 -15.60 5.15
C PHE A 90 11.94 -16.05 5.77
N ASP A 91 11.73 -15.69 7.03
CA ASP A 91 10.53 -16.01 7.81
C ASP A 91 9.73 -14.74 8.12
N THR A 92 8.41 -14.88 8.30
CA THR A 92 7.52 -13.74 8.53
C THR A 92 6.20 -14.16 9.18
N ALA A 93 5.65 -13.29 10.02
CA ALA A 93 4.30 -13.43 10.55
C ALA A 93 3.21 -12.96 9.57
N LEU A 94 3.57 -12.20 8.53
CA LEU A 94 2.66 -11.55 7.61
C LEU A 94 3.12 -11.72 6.16
N ILE A 95 2.18 -12.11 5.29
CA ILE A 95 2.42 -12.22 3.86
C ILE A 95 1.28 -11.56 3.10
N LEU A 96 1.64 -10.72 2.12
CA LEU A 96 0.70 -10.08 1.21
C LEU A 96 1.16 -10.31 -0.22
N VAL A 97 0.31 -10.94 -1.02
CA VAL A 97 0.57 -11.29 -2.42
C VAL A 97 -0.45 -10.64 -3.33
N HIS A 98 -0.03 -10.27 -4.53
CA HIS A 98 -0.93 -9.69 -5.52
C HIS A 98 -0.48 -10.01 -6.93
N GLN A 99 -1.43 -10.47 -7.76
CA GLN A 99 -1.24 -10.61 -9.19
C GLN A 99 -2.11 -9.57 -9.90
N ARG A 100 -1.45 -8.70 -10.68
CA ARG A 100 -2.12 -7.62 -11.40
C ARG A 100 -2.47 -8.06 -12.82
N PHE A 101 -3.68 -7.73 -13.26
CA PHE A 101 -4.04 -7.70 -14.67
C PHE A 101 -3.94 -6.26 -15.17
N SER A 102 -3.21 -6.02 -16.25
CA SER A 102 -3.00 -4.67 -16.81
C SER A 102 -3.61 -4.59 -18.20
N THR A 103 -4.30 -3.48 -18.48
CA THR A 103 -4.74 -3.11 -19.83
C THR A 103 -3.63 -2.46 -20.65
N ASN A 104 -2.47 -2.17 -20.03
CA ASN A 104 -1.29 -1.63 -20.71
C ASN A 104 -0.49 -2.74 -21.37
N THR A 105 -0.07 -2.51 -22.62
CA THR A 105 0.81 -3.42 -23.37
C THR A 105 2.28 -3.28 -23.00
N PHE A 106 2.71 -2.11 -22.50
CA PHE A 106 4.11 -1.88 -22.13
C PHE A 106 4.42 -2.37 -20.71
N PRO A 107 5.44 -3.22 -20.53
CA PRO A 107 5.84 -3.71 -19.22
C PRO A 107 6.40 -2.59 -18.36
N SER A 108 5.97 -2.51 -17.10
CA SER A 108 6.50 -1.55 -16.13
C SER A 108 6.66 -2.19 -14.77
N TRP A 109 7.92 -2.50 -14.43
CA TRP A 109 8.28 -3.19 -13.18
C TRP A 109 7.85 -2.44 -11.92
N LYS A 110 7.93 -1.11 -11.93
CA LYS A 110 7.52 -0.27 -10.79
C LYS A 110 6.01 -0.31 -10.51
N LEU A 111 5.19 -0.62 -11.52
CA LEU A 111 3.72 -0.70 -11.41
C LEU A 111 3.23 -2.09 -10.96
N ALA A 112 4.13 -3.06 -10.79
CA ALA A 112 3.78 -4.30 -10.11
C ALA A 112 3.38 -4.01 -8.65
N HIS A 113 2.47 -4.82 -8.12
CA HIS A 113 2.11 -4.85 -6.71
C HIS A 113 2.97 -5.89 -5.97
N PRO A 114 3.01 -5.89 -4.64
CA PRO A 114 2.43 -4.88 -3.73
C PRO A 114 3.08 -3.49 -3.84
N TYR A 115 2.38 -2.48 -3.33
CA TYR A 115 2.98 -1.20 -2.96
C TYR A 115 3.48 -1.27 -1.50
N ARG A 116 3.83 -0.13 -0.89
CA ARG A 116 4.56 -0.12 0.38
C ARG A 116 3.66 -0.49 1.54
N MET A 117 2.42 -0.02 1.49
CA MET A 117 1.40 -0.29 2.49
C MET A 117 0.26 -1.13 1.93
N VAL A 118 -0.01 -1.08 0.62
CA VAL A 118 -1.23 -1.68 0.06
C VAL A 118 -1.02 -2.66 -1.10
N ALA A 119 -1.93 -3.61 -1.21
CA ALA A 119 -2.33 -4.21 -2.48
C ALA A 119 -3.81 -3.94 -2.74
N HIS A 120 -4.11 -3.56 -3.98
CA HIS A 120 -5.43 -3.15 -4.40
C HIS A 120 -5.86 -3.93 -5.63
N ASN A 121 -6.99 -4.63 -5.50
CA ASN A 121 -7.72 -5.20 -6.63
C ASN A 121 -8.87 -4.26 -6.97
N GLY A 122 -8.77 -3.55 -8.08
CA GLY A 122 -9.76 -2.52 -8.39
C GLY A 122 -9.24 -1.39 -9.25
N GLU A 123 -9.98 -0.28 -9.24
CA GLU A 123 -9.65 0.97 -9.91
C GLU A 123 -10.20 2.14 -9.08
N ILE A 124 -9.37 3.16 -8.83
CA ILE A 124 -9.82 4.38 -8.13
C ILE A 124 -10.20 5.43 -9.19
N ASN A 125 -11.50 5.60 -9.38
CA ASN A 125 -12.07 6.46 -10.41
C ASN A 125 -11.93 7.95 -10.09
N THR A 126 -11.74 8.30 -8.82
CA THR A 126 -11.63 9.70 -8.36
C THR A 126 -10.19 10.20 -8.29
N VAL A 127 -9.19 9.37 -8.65
CA VAL A 127 -7.75 9.63 -8.38
C VAL A 127 -7.28 11.01 -8.82
N ARG A 128 -7.74 11.52 -9.98
CA ARG A 128 -7.33 12.84 -10.45
C ARG A 128 -7.76 13.95 -9.50
N GLY A 129 -9.00 13.88 -9.00
CA GLY A 129 -9.52 14.81 -8.00
C GLY A 129 -8.77 14.67 -6.68
N ASN A 130 -8.54 13.42 -6.24
CA ASN A 130 -7.82 13.16 -4.99
C ASN A 130 -6.38 13.71 -5.01
N ASN A 131 -5.66 13.50 -6.12
CA ASN A 131 -4.31 14.04 -6.27
C ASN A 131 -4.27 15.56 -6.23
N ASN A 132 -5.23 16.23 -6.88
CA ASN A 132 -5.32 17.69 -6.85
C ASN A 132 -5.59 18.22 -5.43
N TRP A 133 -6.49 17.57 -4.69
CA TRP A 133 -6.78 17.94 -3.31
C TRP A 133 -5.60 17.68 -2.39
N MET A 134 -4.90 16.55 -2.54
CA MET A 134 -3.66 16.26 -1.82
C MET A 134 -2.59 17.31 -2.11
N ALA A 135 -2.41 17.72 -3.38
CA ALA A 135 -1.48 18.78 -3.75
C ALA A 135 -1.88 20.14 -3.15
N ALA A 136 -3.17 20.48 -3.11
CA ALA A 136 -3.65 21.72 -2.50
C ALA A 136 -3.36 21.79 -0.99
N ARG A 137 -3.38 20.65 -0.29
CA ARG A 137 -3.05 20.55 1.15
C ARG A 137 -1.59 20.90 1.46
N GLN A 138 -0.68 20.86 0.47
CA GLN A 138 0.73 21.22 0.66
C GLN A 138 0.92 22.60 1.30
N ALA A 139 0.05 23.56 0.98
CA ALA A 139 0.20 24.94 1.43
C ALA A 139 -0.14 25.15 2.93
N SER A 140 -0.94 24.26 3.52
CA SER A 140 -1.49 24.45 4.87
C SER A 140 -1.15 23.32 5.84
N VAL A 141 -0.52 22.25 5.36
CA VAL A 141 -0.25 21.08 6.18
C VAL A 141 0.87 21.35 7.17
N ASP A 142 0.67 20.88 8.39
CA ASP A 142 1.64 20.96 9.48
C ASP A 142 1.64 19.65 10.25
N SER A 143 2.78 19.29 10.83
CA SER A 143 2.93 18.07 11.62
C SER A 143 4.08 18.23 12.60
N GLU A 144 3.79 18.10 13.89
CA GLU A 144 4.80 18.12 14.94
C GLU A 144 5.85 17.00 14.74
N LEU A 145 5.44 15.85 14.19
CA LEU A 145 6.32 14.71 13.93
C LEU A 145 7.39 15.01 12.88
N PHE A 146 7.05 15.80 11.85
CA PHE A 146 8.00 16.16 10.79
C PHE A 146 8.61 17.56 10.97
N GLY A 147 7.94 18.44 11.72
CA GLY A 147 8.29 19.86 11.83
C GLY A 147 8.64 20.46 10.46
N ASN A 148 9.75 21.19 10.39
CA ASN A 148 10.24 21.81 9.16
C ASN A 148 10.56 20.80 8.02
N ASN A 149 10.76 19.52 8.34
CA ASN A 149 11.03 18.49 7.33
C ASN A 149 9.78 18.12 6.52
N ILE A 150 8.57 18.51 6.94
CA ILE A 150 7.34 18.21 6.21
C ILE A 150 7.38 18.72 4.76
N SER A 151 8.06 19.86 4.54
CA SER A 151 8.29 20.46 3.22
C SER A 151 9.03 19.53 2.24
N LYS A 152 9.85 18.60 2.75
CA LYS A 152 10.65 17.65 1.97
C LYS A 152 9.83 16.44 1.48
N LEU A 153 8.60 16.27 1.96
CA LEU A 153 7.74 15.15 1.55
C LEU A 153 7.08 15.40 0.19
N TRP A 154 7.10 16.64 -0.31
CA TRP A 154 6.35 17.02 -1.51
C TRP A 154 7.14 16.80 -2.81
N PRO A 155 6.46 16.44 -3.92
CA PRO A 155 5.03 16.11 -3.99
C PRO A 155 4.75 14.73 -3.36
N ILE A 156 3.56 14.54 -2.75
CA ILE A 156 3.18 13.23 -2.17
C ILE A 156 3.10 12.16 -3.27
N SER A 157 2.43 12.47 -4.37
CA SER A 157 2.35 11.64 -5.58
C SER A 157 3.00 12.35 -6.77
N TYR A 158 3.76 11.61 -7.56
CA TYR A 158 4.41 12.12 -8.76
C TYR A 158 3.52 11.91 -9.99
N GLU A 159 3.72 12.71 -11.03
CA GLU A 159 3.03 12.53 -12.31
C GLU A 159 3.35 11.15 -12.91
N GLY A 160 2.35 10.54 -13.58
CA GLY A 160 2.49 9.24 -14.25
C GLY A 160 2.45 8.02 -13.33
N GLN A 161 2.16 8.20 -12.04
CA GLN A 161 1.90 7.09 -11.12
C GLN A 161 0.50 6.47 -11.35
N SER A 162 0.36 5.17 -11.06
CA SER A 162 -0.95 4.51 -11.07
C SER A 162 -1.85 5.06 -9.97
N ASP A 163 -3.14 4.80 -10.10
CA ASP A 163 -4.15 5.08 -9.10
C ASP A 163 -3.80 4.49 -7.72
N THR A 164 -3.38 3.24 -7.69
CA THR A 164 -2.98 2.53 -6.46
C THR A 164 -1.72 3.12 -5.87
N ALA A 165 -0.72 3.49 -6.69
CA ALA A 165 0.48 4.15 -6.19
C ALA A 165 0.14 5.50 -5.52
N CYS A 166 -0.79 6.25 -6.10
CA CYS A 166 -1.25 7.51 -5.52
C CYS A 166 -1.95 7.29 -4.17
N PHE A 167 -2.80 6.25 -4.08
CA PHE A 167 -3.46 5.87 -2.84
C PHE A 167 -2.46 5.40 -1.76
N ASP A 168 -1.49 4.57 -2.14
CA ASP A 168 -0.41 4.10 -1.25
C ASP A 168 0.36 5.28 -0.64
N ASN A 169 0.73 6.27 -1.47
CA ASN A 169 1.43 7.47 -0.98
C ASN A 169 0.54 8.29 -0.03
N ALA A 170 -0.76 8.41 -0.30
CA ALA A 170 -1.68 9.15 0.55
C ALA A 170 -1.88 8.45 1.91
N LEU A 171 -2.04 7.12 1.90
CA LEU A 171 -2.12 6.31 3.12
C LEU A 171 -0.83 6.43 3.95
N GLU A 172 0.32 6.26 3.31
CA GLU A 172 1.62 6.37 3.97
C GLU A 172 1.86 7.77 4.55
N PHE A 173 1.43 8.81 3.83
CA PHE A 173 1.49 10.17 4.33
C PHE A 173 0.66 10.36 5.62
N LEU A 174 -0.58 9.86 5.66
CA LEU A 174 -1.43 9.95 6.86
C LEU A 174 -0.86 9.10 8.00
N PHE A 175 -0.47 7.86 7.72
CA PHE A 175 0.05 6.95 8.73
C PHE A 175 1.32 7.49 9.38
N GLN A 176 2.29 7.91 8.56
CA GLN A 176 3.53 8.51 9.05
C GLN A 176 3.30 9.89 9.68
N GLY A 177 2.19 10.56 9.34
CA GLY A 177 1.71 11.78 9.96
C GLY A 177 1.03 11.59 11.33
N GLY A 178 0.93 10.35 11.83
CA GLY A 178 0.47 10.04 13.18
C GLY A 178 -0.93 9.42 13.28
N TYR A 179 -1.62 9.23 12.15
CA TYR A 179 -2.89 8.48 12.16
C TYR A 179 -2.63 6.98 12.35
N SER A 180 -3.48 6.30 13.11
CA SER A 180 -3.45 4.84 13.11
C SER A 180 -3.84 4.30 11.72
N LEU A 181 -3.35 3.11 11.38
CA LEU A 181 -3.57 2.52 10.06
C LEU A 181 -5.07 2.38 9.73
N SER A 182 -5.87 1.90 10.68
CA SER A 182 -7.32 1.78 10.52
C SER A 182 -8.00 3.13 10.36
N HIS A 183 -7.60 4.15 11.13
CA HIS A 183 -8.14 5.51 11.02
C HIS A 183 -7.88 6.07 9.63
N ALA A 184 -6.63 6.03 9.15
CA ALA A 184 -6.26 6.54 7.84
C ALA A 184 -7.03 5.81 6.72
N MET A 185 -7.20 4.48 6.82
CA MET A 185 -8.01 3.72 5.87
C MET A 185 -9.48 4.11 5.88
N MET A 186 -10.09 4.31 7.05
CA MET A 186 -11.48 4.77 7.17
C MET A 186 -11.68 6.19 6.65
N MET A 187 -10.66 7.05 6.70
CA MET A 187 -10.69 8.37 6.08
C MET A 187 -10.63 8.30 4.54
N LEU A 188 -9.76 7.45 4.00
CA LEU A 188 -9.55 7.34 2.55
C LEU A 188 -10.66 6.55 1.85
N ILE A 189 -11.12 5.45 2.46
CA ILE A 189 -12.20 4.58 1.97
C ILE A 189 -13.30 4.47 3.03
N PRO A 190 -14.13 5.53 3.20
CA PRO A 190 -15.20 5.50 4.19
C PRO A 190 -16.37 4.60 3.76
N GLU A 191 -16.98 3.92 4.73
CA GLU A 191 -18.24 3.19 4.56
C GLU A 191 -19.35 4.08 3.99
N ALA A 192 -20.42 3.48 3.46
CA ALA A 192 -21.64 4.19 3.10
C ALA A 192 -22.40 4.66 4.37
N TRP A 193 -21.97 5.78 4.95
CA TRP A 193 -22.48 6.32 6.22
C TRP A 193 -23.67 7.27 6.06
N ALA A 194 -23.72 8.02 4.95
CA ALA A 194 -24.75 9.01 4.70
C ALA A 194 -26.13 8.35 4.56
N GLY A 195 -27.06 8.70 5.45
CA GLY A 195 -28.42 8.13 5.46
C GLY A 195 -28.53 6.71 6.03
N ASN A 196 -27.44 6.11 6.51
CA ASN A 196 -27.47 4.78 7.12
C ASN A 196 -28.07 4.87 8.54
N LYS A 197 -29.28 4.33 8.71
CA LYS A 197 -30.01 4.34 10.00
C LYS A 197 -29.58 3.23 10.96
N LEU A 198 -28.84 2.24 10.47
CA LEU A 198 -28.36 1.10 11.25
C LEU A 198 -26.93 1.31 11.76
N MET A 199 -26.24 2.34 11.27
CA MET A 199 -24.89 2.67 11.70
C MET A 199 -24.89 3.24 13.12
N ASP A 200 -23.94 2.78 13.91
CA ASP A 200 -23.67 3.31 15.25
C ASP A 200 -23.45 4.85 15.21
N PRO A 201 -24.04 5.62 16.14
CA PRO A 201 -23.93 7.08 16.14
C PRO A 201 -22.50 7.62 16.19
N ASP A 202 -21.61 6.99 16.96
CA ASP A 202 -20.22 7.44 17.11
C ASP A 202 -19.44 7.18 15.80
N ARG A 203 -19.68 6.03 15.17
CA ARG A 203 -19.11 5.73 13.84
C ARG A 203 -19.62 6.71 12.78
N LYS A 204 -20.91 7.04 12.80
CA LYS A 204 -21.47 8.02 11.86
C LYS A 204 -20.85 9.41 12.07
N ALA A 205 -20.72 9.85 13.32
CA ALA A 205 -20.08 11.13 13.67
C ALA A 205 -18.61 11.17 13.24
N PHE A 206 -17.88 10.05 13.39
CA PHE A 206 -16.53 9.90 12.86
C PHE A 206 -16.48 10.17 11.36
N TYR A 207 -17.33 9.52 10.57
CA TYR A 207 -17.33 9.71 9.11
C TYR A 207 -17.78 11.11 8.68
N GLU A 208 -18.77 11.69 9.37
CA GLU A 208 -19.24 13.04 9.11
C GLU A 208 -18.15 14.08 9.34
N TYR A 209 -17.39 13.96 10.43
CA TYR A 209 -16.24 14.83 10.71
C TYR A 209 -15.15 14.70 9.64
N HIS A 210 -14.76 13.47 9.29
CA HIS A 210 -13.67 13.25 8.35
C HIS A 210 -14.03 13.56 6.89
N ALA A 211 -15.31 13.52 6.52
CA ALA A 211 -15.78 13.93 5.19
C ALA A 211 -15.48 15.42 4.88
N ALA A 212 -15.32 16.26 5.90
CA ALA A 212 -14.87 17.64 5.73
C ALA A 212 -13.34 17.78 5.55
N LEU A 213 -12.57 16.75 5.91
CA LEU A 213 -11.10 16.77 5.90
C LEU A 213 -10.51 16.04 4.70
N MET A 214 -11.10 14.91 4.31
CA MET A 214 -10.62 14.03 3.26
C MET A 214 -11.78 13.61 2.36
N GLU A 215 -11.67 13.91 1.08
CA GLU A 215 -12.59 13.40 0.09
C GLU A 215 -12.33 11.90 -0.17
N PRO A 216 -13.37 11.08 -0.36
CA PRO A 216 -13.20 9.64 -0.58
C PRO A 216 -12.33 9.34 -1.81
N TRP A 217 -11.51 8.29 -1.70
CA TRP A 217 -10.82 7.67 -2.81
C TRP A 217 -11.71 6.53 -3.34
N ASP A 218 -12.63 6.90 -4.22
CA ASP A 218 -13.77 6.06 -4.63
C ASP A 218 -13.50 5.30 -5.94
N GLY A 219 -14.19 4.19 -6.09
CA GLY A 219 -14.05 3.23 -7.19
C GLY A 219 -14.12 1.79 -6.70
N PRO A 220 -14.32 0.80 -7.59
CA PRO A 220 -14.35 -0.61 -7.21
C PRO A 220 -13.03 -1.00 -6.56
N ALA A 221 -13.03 -1.46 -5.31
CA ALA A 221 -11.80 -1.74 -4.57
C ALA A 221 -11.96 -2.89 -3.58
N ALA A 222 -11.04 -3.85 -3.62
CA ALA A 222 -10.66 -4.67 -2.49
C ALA A 222 -9.21 -4.32 -2.14
N VAL A 223 -9.00 -3.73 -0.97
CA VAL A 223 -7.70 -3.25 -0.52
C VAL A 223 -7.26 -4.05 0.68
N VAL A 224 -6.08 -4.65 0.59
CA VAL A 224 -5.36 -5.22 1.73
C VAL A 224 -4.22 -4.26 2.07
N PHE A 225 -4.05 -3.95 3.35
CA PHE A 225 -3.12 -2.93 3.81
C PHE A 225 -2.38 -3.36 5.08
N THR A 226 -1.15 -2.87 5.25
CA THR A 226 -0.32 -3.16 6.41
C THR A 226 0.72 -2.08 6.69
N ASP A 227 1.10 -1.94 7.96
CA ASP A 227 2.26 -1.18 8.44
C ASP A 227 3.42 -2.09 8.91
N GLY A 228 3.32 -3.40 8.64
CA GLY A 228 4.23 -4.44 9.11
C GLY A 228 3.95 -4.98 10.52
N ARG A 229 3.01 -4.40 11.28
CA ARG A 229 2.56 -4.90 12.58
C ARG A 229 1.09 -5.33 12.55
N GLN A 230 0.24 -4.53 11.92
CA GLN A 230 -1.16 -4.82 11.65
C GLN A 230 -1.34 -5.13 10.17
N ILE A 231 -2.20 -6.11 9.86
CA ILE A 231 -2.76 -6.30 8.52
C ILE A 231 -4.27 -6.12 8.59
N GLY A 232 -4.82 -5.42 7.60
CA GLY A 232 -6.25 -5.24 7.46
C GLY A 232 -6.67 -5.37 6.00
N ALA A 233 -7.97 -5.50 5.80
CA ALA A 233 -8.55 -5.44 4.49
C ALA A 233 -9.90 -4.72 4.54
N THR A 234 -10.20 -3.98 3.49
CA THR A 234 -11.48 -3.28 3.33
C THR A 234 -11.96 -3.38 1.89
N LEU A 235 -13.26 -3.15 1.71
CA LEU A 235 -13.88 -3.00 0.41
C LEU A 235 -14.22 -1.54 0.16
N ASP A 236 -14.42 -1.19 -1.11
CA ASP A 236 -15.15 0.03 -1.45
C ASP A 236 -16.56 -0.01 -0.85
N ARG A 237 -17.15 1.18 -0.72
CA ARG A 237 -18.49 1.39 -0.14
C ARG A 237 -19.63 0.59 -0.78
N ASN A 238 -19.45 0.06 -1.99
CA ASN A 238 -20.44 -0.73 -2.70
C ASN A 238 -20.08 -2.23 -2.74
N GLY A 239 -18.88 -2.61 -2.28
CA GLY A 239 -18.43 -4.00 -2.21
C GLY A 239 -18.28 -4.65 -3.58
N LEU A 240 -17.73 -3.91 -4.54
CA LEU A 240 -17.71 -4.32 -5.95
C LEU A 240 -16.68 -5.41 -6.25
N ARG A 241 -15.83 -5.76 -5.28
CA ARG A 241 -14.78 -6.77 -5.41
C ARG A 241 -14.93 -7.87 -4.36
N PRO A 242 -14.66 -9.14 -4.71
CA PRO A 242 -14.76 -10.23 -3.78
C PRO A 242 -13.57 -10.24 -2.81
N ALA A 243 -13.85 -10.50 -1.54
CA ALA A 243 -12.86 -10.71 -0.50
C ALA A 243 -13.40 -11.77 0.47
N ARG A 244 -12.80 -12.95 0.48
CA ARG A 244 -13.18 -14.07 1.35
C ARG A 244 -12.03 -14.38 2.27
N TYR A 245 -12.33 -14.72 3.51
CA TYR A 245 -11.31 -15.15 4.46
C TYR A 245 -11.75 -16.38 5.25
N ILE A 246 -10.74 -17.09 5.71
CA ILE A 246 -10.88 -18.18 6.68
C ILE A 246 -10.01 -17.87 7.90
N VAL A 247 -10.47 -18.34 9.06
CA VAL A 247 -9.69 -18.37 10.30
C VAL A 247 -9.48 -19.83 10.66
N THR A 248 -8.25 -20.14 11.06
CA THR A 248 -7.82 -21.48 11.45
C THR A 248 -7.65 -21.59 12.96
N ASP A 249 -7.65 -22.81 13.48
CA ASP A 249 -7.45 -23.11 14.90
C ASP A 249 -6.02 -22.82 15.41
N ASP A 250 -5.06 -22.60 14.50
CA ASP A 250 -3.70 -22.14 14.79
C ASP A 250 -3.51 -20.63 14.54
N ASP A 251 -4.58 -19.85 14.72
CA ASP A 251 -4.62 -18.38 14.67
C ASP A 251 -4.19 -17.74 13.33
N ARG A 252 -4.17 -18.50 12.23
CA ARG A 252 -3.96 -17.90 10.90
C ARG A 252 -5.26 -17.35 10.35
N VAL A 253 -5.16 -16.14 9.81
CA VAL A 253 -6.19 -15.51 8.97
C VAL A 253 -5.70 -15.54 7.53
N ILE A 254 -6.43 -16.22 6.65
CA ILE A 254 -6.10 -16.32 5.23
C ILE A 254 -7.21 -15.65 4.43
N MET A 255 -6.89 -14.56 3.76
CA MET A 255 -7.81 -13.84 2.88
C MET A 255 -7.36 -13.92 1.41
N ALA A 256 -8.33 -14.08 0.51
CA ALA A 256 -8.10 -13.98 -0.93
C ALA A 256 -9.36 -13.51 -1.67
N SER A 257 -9.19 -13.14 -2.93
CA SER A 257 -10.31 -12.79 -3.82
C SER A 257 -11.24 -13.98 -4.10
N GLU A 258 -10.73 -15.19 -3.98
CA GLU A 258 -11.45 -16.45 -4.20
C GLU A 258 -11.27 -17.40 -3.01
N ALA A 259 -12.21 -18.34 -2.82
CA ALA A 259 -12.06 -19.39 -1.81
C ALA A 259 -11.23 -20.55 -2.38
N GLY A 260 -10.50 -21.26 -1.52
CA GLY A 260 -9.73 -22.45 -1.92
C GLY A 260 -8.38 -22.17 -2.59
N VAL A 261 -7.84 -20.96 -2.46
CA VAL A 261 -6.53 -20.60 -3.04
C VAL A 261 -5.34 -21.29 -2.37
N LEU A 262 -5.49 -21.73 -1.12
CA LEU A 262 -4.50 -22.49 -0.37
C LEU A 262 -5.13 -23.79 0.14
N PRO A 263 -4.38 -24.91 0.13
CA PRO A 263 -4.87 -26.18 0.66
C PRO A 263 -4.85 -26.15 2.19
N VAL A 264 -5.97 -25.75 2.80
CA VAL A 264 -6.17 -25.77 4.25
C VAL A 264 -7.12 -26.92 4.60
N PRO A 265 -6.72 -27.84 5.50
CA PRO A 265 -7.61 -28.92 5.96
C PRO A 265 -8.89 -28.36 6.58
N GLU A 266 -10.05 -28.90 6.18
CA GLU A 266 -11.36 -28.38 6.58
C GLU A 266 -11.56 -28.42 8.11
N GLU A 267 -11.03 -29.47 8.75
CA GLU A 267 -11.09 -29.69 10.21
C GLU A 267 -10.33 -28.63 11.02
N LYS A 268 -9.41 -27.88 10.39
CA LYS A 268 -8.69 -26.78 11.04
C LYS A 268 -9.42 -25.44 10.91
N ILE A 269 -10.46 -25.33 10.09
CA ILE A 269 -11.11 -24.06 9.80
C ILE A 269 -12.19 -23.80 10.85
N VAL A 270 -11.99 -22.78 11.68
CA VAL A 270 -12.96 -22.37 12.72
C VAL A 270 -13.96 -21.34 12.21
N GLN A 271 -13.61 -20.58 11.17
CA GLN A 271 -14.49 -19.58 10.57
C GLN A 271 -14.25 -19.45 9.07
N LYS A 272 -15.35 -19.29 8.31
CA LYS A 272 -15.34 -18.91 6.89
C LYS A 272 -16.26 -17.73 6.70
N TRP A 273 -15.76 -16.64 6.11
CA TRP A 273 -16.57 -15.45 5.91
C TRP A 273 -16.12 -14.64 4.68
N ARG A 274 -16.79 -13.51 4.44
CA ARG A 274 -16.45 -12.54 3.41
C ARG A 274 -16.55 -11.12 3.94
N LEU A 275 -15.75 -10.20 3.40
CA LEU A 275 -15.96 -8.78 3.67
C LEU A 275 -17.27 -8.32 3.01
N GLN A 276 -17.94 -7.38 3.65
CA GLN A 276 -19.21 -6.81 3.20
C GLN A 276 -19.18 -5.29 3.40
N PRO A 277 -19.86 -4.51 2.53
CA PRO A 277 -20.12 -3.09 2.75
C PRO A 277 -20.92 -2.80 4.00
#